data_AF-A0A1G5G1X7-F1
#
_entry.id   AF-A0A1G5G1X7-F1
#
_cell.length_a   1.000
_cell.length_b   1.000
_cell.length_c   1.000
_cell.angle_alpha   90.00
_cell.angle_beta   90.00
_cell.angle_gamma   90.00
#
_symmetry.space_group_name_H-M   'P 1'
#
loop_
_entity.id
_entity.type
_entity.pdbx_description
1 polymer ?
#
loop_
_entity_poly.entity_id
_entity_poly.type
_entity_poly.pdbx_seq_one_letter_code
_entity_poly.pdbx_strand_id
1 'polypeptide(L)'
;MSKKMLSKKEQFTKTEKSKLPLILGGIGILVVAVILFVVLGSGGQVEGEYFGNAVAPARSYIGEFISMTPVEPIIEDGQIRISLDEVDQNNIISFEIENNQNELVPLMAYITPSGRIFVGSSMCEPCRGRTFSLAGETLVCDACRTTYNIENHEFISGSVACGSYPPVNMNPTIEDGIIIIDLDSVLNWRSRA
;
A
#
# COMPACT_ATOMS: atom_id res chain seq x y z
N MET A 1 -79.58 32.74 33.08
CA MET A 1 -78.56 33.79 33.35
C MET A 1 -77.61 33.90 32.16
N SER A 2 -77.12 35.11 31.93
CA SER A 2 -76.54 35.67 30.70
C SER A 2 -75.34 34.94 30.08
N LYS A 3 -75.25 35.01 28.73
CA LYS A 3 -74.10 34.68 27.88
C LYS A 3 -72.90 35.57 28.22
N LYS A 4 -71.68 35.02 28.17
CA LYS A 4 -70.49 35.77 27.74
C LYS A 4 -69.87 35.07 26.54
N MET A 5 -70.12 35.61 25.35
CA MET A 5 -69.39 35.25 24.14
C MET A 5 -68.00 35.87 24.21
N LEU A 6 -66.97 35.04 24.09
CA LEU A 6 -65.61 35.51 23.84
C LEU A 6 -65.52 36.08 22.42
N SER A 7 -64.87 37.24 22.32
CA SER A 7 -64.76 38.07 21.12
C SER A 7 -63.95 37.36 20.03
N LYS A 8 -64.55 37.27 18.83
CA LYS A 8 -63.97 36.70 17.61
C LYS A 8 -62.81 37.53 17.01
N LYS A 9 -62.35 38.58 17.71
CA LYS A 9 -61.37 39.57 17.21
C LYS A 9 -59.92 39.34 17.66
N GLU A 10 -59.64 38.36 18.50
CA GLU A 10 -58.26 38.10 18.99
C GLU A 10 -57.47 37.08 18.16
N GLN A 11 -58.08 36.42 17.17
CA GLN A 11 -57.43 35.37 16.37
C GLN A 11 -56.67 35.86 15.12
N PHE A 12 -56.70 37.15 14.79
CA PHE A 12 -56.15 37.66 13.52
C PHE A 12 -54.87 38.49 13.63
N THR A 13 -54.20 38.52 14.80
CA THR A 13 -52.95 39.27 15.00
C THR A 13 -51.82 38.41 15.54
N LYS A 14 -51.53 37.30 14.84
CA LYS A 14 -50.20 36.70 14.87
C LYS A 14 -49.72 36.51 13.44
N THR A 15 -49.02 37.52 12.95
CA THR A 15 -48.17 37.37 11.77
C THR A 15 -47.11 36.33 12.11
N GLU A 16 -47.29 35.10 11.63
CA GLU A 16 -46.25 34.07 11.73
C GLU A 16 -45.02 34.57 10.98
N LYS A 17 -43.95 34.82 11.72
CA LYS A 17 -42.66 35.20 11.19
C LYS A 17 -42.11 33.98 10.45
N SER A 18 -42.21 34.01 9.11
CA SER A 18 -41.74 32.95 8.22
C SER A 18 -40.29 32.58 8.58
N LYS A 19 -40.08 31.32 8.97
CA LYS A 19 -38.74 30.75 9.25
C LYS A 19 -37.99 30.39 7.95
N LEU A 20 -38.59 30.61 6.79
CA LEU A 20 -38.06 30.31 5.46
C LEU A 20 -36.66 30.91 5.18
N PRO A 21 -36.34 32.17 5.51
CA PRO A 21 -34.99 32.70 5.28
C PRO A 21 -33.93 32.07 6.20
N LEU A 22 -34.34 31.55 7.36
CA LEU A 22 -33.44 30.90 8.31
C LEU A 22 -33.14 29.45 7.89
N ILE A 23 -34.13 28.77 7.30
CA ILE A 23 -33.97 27.43 6.71
C ILE A 23 -33.14 27.49 5.42
N LEU A 24 -33.41 28.46 4.53
CA LEU A 24 -32.62 28.68 3.31
C LEU A 24 -31.16 29.06 3.62
N GLY A 25 -30.93 29.89 4.65
CA GLY A 25 -29.58 30.21 5.13
C GLY A 25 -28.84 29.00 5.69
N GLY A 26 -29.53 28.15 6.47
CA GLY A 26 -28.95 26.91 7.01
C GLY A 26 -28.56 25.90 5.94
N ILE A 27 -29.41 25.72 4.92
CA ILE A 27 -29.12 24.83 3.78
C ILE A 27 -27.93 25.35 2.97
N GLY A 28 -27.85 26.66 2.72
CA GLY A 28 -26.73 27.27 2.01
C GLY A 28 -25.38 27.02 2.71
N ILE A 29 -25.33 27.17 4.04
CA ILE A 29 -24.12 26.92 4.84
C ILE A 29 -23.72 25.44 4.78
N LEU A 30 -24.70 24.53 4.84
CA LEU A 30 -24.44 23.09 4.82
C LEU A 30 -23.92 22.63 3.45
N VAL A 31 -24.47 23.16 2.36
CA VAL A 31 -23.97 22.90 1.00
C VAL A 31 -22.56 23.44 0.80
N VAL A 32 -22.27 24.66 1.27
CA VAL A 32 -20.92 25.24 1.21
C VAL A 32 -19.93 24.43 2.05
N ALA A 33 -20.32 23.94 3.22
CA ALA A 33 -19.49 23.09 4.05
C ALA A 33 -19.21 21.72 3.41
N VAL A 34 -20.20 21.11 2.75
CA VAL A 34 -20.03 19.86 2.00
C VAL A 34 -19.12 20.07 0.78
N ILE A 35 -19.29 21.17 0.04
CA ILE A 35 -18.43 21.51 -1.09
C ILE A 35 -17.00 21.77 -0.61
N LEU A 36 -16.82 22.52 0.49
CA LEU A 36 -15.49 22.73 1.11
C LEU A 36 -14.89 21.41 1.59
N PHE A 37 -15.68 20.51 2.18
CA PHE A 37 -15.19 19.19 2.59
C PHE A 37 -14.82 18.31 1.41
N VAL A 38 -15.54 18.38 0.29
CA VAL A 38 -15.19 17.63 -0.93
C VAL A 38 -13.98 18.24 -1.63
N VAL A 39 -13.86 19.57 -1.69
CA VAL A 39 -12.75 20.29 -2.36
C VAL A 39 -11.47 20.29 -1.52
N LEU A 40 -11.56 20.34 -0.18
CA LEU A 40 -10.41 20.30 0.73
C LEU A 40 -10.11 18.90 1.25
N GLY A 41 -11.10 18.00 1.31
CA GLY A 41 -10.95 16.60 1.76
C GLY A 41 -10.54 15.65 0.64
N SER A 42 -10.53 16.10 -0.62
CA SER A 42 -9.81 15.46 -1.72
C SER A 42 -8.33 15.89 -1.75
N GLY A 43 -7.73 16.06 -0.57
CA GLY A 43 -6.31 15.78 -0.40
C GLY A 43 -6.10 14.30 -0.64
N GLY A 44 -6.12 13.90 -1.92
CA GLY A 44 -5.69 12.58 -2.34
C GLY A 44 -4.38 12.32 -1.65
N GLN A 45 -4.33 11.20 -0.91
CA GLN A 45 -3.06 10.70 -0.45
C GLN A 45 -2.19 10.66 -1.70
N VAL A 46 -1.08 11.41 -1.69
CA VAL A 46 -0.03 11.24 -2.68
C VAL A 46 0.23 9.74 -2.67
N GLU A 47 -0.18 9.02 -3.72
CA GLU A 47 0.08 7.60 -3.89
C GLU A 47 1.61 7.47 -3.80
N GLY A 48 2.05 7.17 -2.59
CA GLY A 48 3.41 7.40 -2.17
C GLY A 48 4.32 6.52 -3.00
N GLU A 49 5.50 7.05 -3.32
CA GLU A 49 6.56 6.32 -3.98
C GLU A 49 7.14 5.26 -3.02
N TYR A 50 6.34 4.27 -2.63
CA TYR A 50 6.66 3.31 -1.58
C TYR A 50 7.95 2.52 -1.91
N PHE A 51 8.18 2.27 -3.20
CA PHE A 51 9.41 1.68 -3.73
C PHE A 51 10.20 2.65 -4.63
N GLY A 52 10.04 3.96 -4.45
CA GLY A 52 10.70 4.97 -5.27
C GLY A 52 10.12 5.10 -6.68
N ASN A 53 10.94 5.57 -7.62
CA ASN A 53 10.53 5.85 -9.00
C ASN A 53 10.31 4.57 -9.82
N ALA A 54 9.49 4.67 -10.87
CA ALA A 54 9.36 3.61 -11.85
C ALA A 54 10.67 3.44 -12.64
N VAL A 55 11.10 2.19 -12.79
CA VAL A 55 12.32 1.77 -13.49
C VAL A 55 12.02 0.91 -14.72
N ALA A 56 10.75 0.52 -14.88
CA ALA A 56 10.25 -0.26 -16.00
C ALA A 56 8.86 0.26 -16.45
N PRO A 57 8.38 -0.10 -17.65
CA PRO A 57 7.02 0.19 -18.06
C PRO A 57 5.99 -0.48 -17.15
N ALA A 58 4.85 0.20 -16.98
CA ALA A 58 3.71 -0.35 -16.25
C ALA A 58 3.18 -1.65 -16.91
N ARG A 59 2.70 -2.56 -16.08
CA ARG A 59 2.25 -3.91 -16.47
C ARG A 59 1.16 -4.43 -15.56
N SER A 60 0.54 -5.54 -15.94
CA SER A 60 -0.44 -6.24 -15.10
C SER A 60 -0.08 -7.70 -14.99
N TYR A 61 -0.23 -8.24 -13.79
CA TYR A 61 -0.07 -9.66 -13.48
C TYR A 61 -1.42 -10.37 -13.33
N ILE A 62 -2.55 -9.70 -13.59
CA ILE A 62 -3.90 -10.24 -13.38
C ILE A 62 -4.08 -11.52 -14.20
N GLY A 63 -4.49 -12.59 -13.53
CA GLY A 63 -4.70 -13.91 -14.15
C GLY A 63 -3.44 -14.79 -14.17
N GLU A 64 -2.31 -14.28 -13.69
CA GLU A 64 -1.06 -15.03 -13.60
C GLU A 64 -0.81 -15.55 -12.19
N PHE A 65 -0.11 -16.68 -12.13
CA PHE A 65 0.47 -17.23 -10.90
C PHE A 65 1.93 -17.54 -11.19
N ILE A 66 2.85 -16.75 -10.62
CA ILE A 66 4.28 -16.80 -10.94
C ILE A 66 5.06 -17.07 -9.66
N SER A 67 5.80 -18.18 -9.63
CA SER A 67 6.71 -18.51 -8.54
C SER A 67 8.10 -17.91 -8.78
N MET A 68 8.85 -17.70 -7.69
CA MET A 68 10.23 -17.21 -7.74
C MET A 68 11.13 -18.05 -8.64
N THR A 69 11.93 -17.36 -9.44
CA THR A 69 13.05 -17.96 -10.18
C THR A 69 14.36 -17.73 -9.40
N PRO A 70 15.10 -18.80 -9.02
CA PRO A 70 16.40 -18.64 -8.39
C PRO A 70 17.42 -18.02 -9.34
N VAL A 71 18.17 -17.03 -8.84
CA VAL A 71 19.28 -16.39 -9.56
C VAL A 71 20.50 -16.25 -8.66
N GLU A 72 21.67 -16.09 -9.26
CA GLU A 72 22.93 -15.85 -8.53
C GLU A 72 23.35 -14.39 -8.72
N PRO A 73 23.36 -13.56 -7.66
CA PRO A 73 23.81 -12.18 -7.76
C PRO A 73 25.34 -12.10 -7.85
N ILE A 74 25.83 -11.00 -8.40
CA ILE A 74 27.25 -10.63 -8.31
C ILE A 74 27.46 -9.86 -7.01
N ILE A 75 28.44 -10.28 -6.20
CA ILE A 75 28.79 -9.60 -4.94
C ILE A 75 30.22 -9.07 -5.07
N GLU A 76 30.35 -7.76 -5.17
CA GLU A 76 31.63 -7.06 -5.32
C GLU A 76 31.56 -5.69 -4.66
N ASP A 77 32.70 -5.18 -4.16
CA ASP A 77 32.83 -3.82 -3.63
C ASP A 77 31.78 -3.41 -2.57
N GLY A 78 31.34 -4.36 -1.73
CA GLY A 78 30.33 -4.11 -0.71
C GLY A 78 28.91 -3.95 -1.26
N GLN A 79 28.67 -4.38 -2.49
CA GLN A 79 27.38 -4.29 -3.17
C GLN A 79 26.92 -5.66 -3.65
N ILE A 80 25.60 -5.83 -3.69
CA ILE A 80 24.94 -6.93 -4.37
C ILE A 80 24.37 -6.37 -5.67
N ARG A 81 24.69 -7.01 -6.79
CA ARG A 81 24.38 -6.55 -8.15
C ARG A 81 23.58 -7.61 -8.88
N ILE A 82 22.43 -7.19 -9.41
CA ILE A 82 21.50 -8.05 -10.16
C ILE A 82 21.07 -7.31 -11.42
N SER A 83 20.95 -8.00 -12.54
CA SER A 83 20.45 -7.40 -13.77
C SER A 83 18.96 -7.05 -13.65
N LEU A 84 18.58 -5.82 -13.98
CA LEU A 84 17.16 -5.44 -14.07
C LEU A 84 16.43 -6.27 -15.13
N ASP A 85 17.11 -6.60 -16.24
CA ASP A 85 16.54 -7.45 -17.30
C ASP A 85 16.26 -8.87 -16.80
N GLU A 86 17.07 -9.39 -15.87
CA GLU A 86 16.85 -10.71 -15.29
C GLU A 86 15.61 -10.73 -14.39
N VAL A 87 15.36 -9.64 -13.64
CA VAL A 87 14.10 -9.48 -12.89
C VAL A 87 12.93 -9.32 -13.83
N ASP A 88 13.09 -8.53 -14.90
CA ASP A 88 12.06 -8.26 -15.90
C ASP A 88 11.58 -9.53 -16.61
N GLN A 89 12.52 -10.39 -17.02
CA GLN A 89 12.23 -11.63 -17.73
C GLN A 89 11.57 -12.69 -16.83
N ASN A 90 11.97 -12.74 -15.55
CA ASN A 90 11.49 -13.76 -14.62
C ASN A 90 10.29 -13.29 -13.77
N ASN A 91 9.93 -12.00 -13.84
CA ASN A 91 8.92 -11.28 -13.06
C ASN A 91 9.20 -11.21 -11.55
N ILE A 92 9.54 -12.32 -10.92
CA ILE A 92 9.94 -12.42 -9.52
C ILE A 92 11.10 -13.40 -9.39
N ILE A 93 12.19 -12.94 -8.78
CA ILE A 93 13.39 -13.73 -8.55
C ILE A 93 13.63 -13.97 -7.07
N SER A 94 14.42 -14.99 -6.76
CA SER A 94 14.92 -15.26 -5.42
C SER A 94 16.42 -15.49 -5.42
N PHE A 95 17.09 -15.05 -4.36
CA PHE A 95 18.50 -15.33 -4.11
C PHE A 95 18.75 -15.35 -2.61
N GLU A 96 19.88 -15.93 -2.17
CA GLU A 96 20.21 -16.05 -0.75
C GLU A 96 21.63 -15.55 -0.49
N ILE A 97 21.80 -14.88 0.65
CA ILE A 97 23.10 -14.37 1.09
C ILE A 97 23.26 -14.73 2.56
N GLU A 98 24.45 -15.21 2.94
CA GLU A 98 24.79 -15.47 4.32
C GLU A 98 25.08 -14.16 5.07
N ASN A 99 24.41 -13.93 6.20
CA ASN A 99 24.61 -12.73 7.02
C ASN A 99 25.77 -12.88 8.03
N ASN A 100 26.02 -11.83 8.81
CA ASN A 100 27.06 -11.81 9.86
C ASN A 100 26.84 -12.83 11.01
N GLN A 101 25.71 -13.56 11.03
CA GLN A 101 25.39 -14.62 12.00
C GLN A 101 25.43 -16.02 11.37
N ASN A 102 25.97 -16.15 10.16
CA ASN A 102 25.98 -17.40 9.38
C ASN A 102 24.57 -17.92 9.08
N GLU A 103 23.58 -17.03 8.97
CA GLU A 103 22.22 -17.37 8.56
C GLU A 103 22.01 -17.01 7.09
N LEU A 104 21.42 -17.94 6.33
CA LEU A 104 20.99 -17.67 4.96
C LEU A 104 19.75 -16.76 4.97
N VAL A 105 19.94 -15.51 4.56
CA VAL A 105 18.86 -14.52 4.37
C VAL A 105 18.26 -14.74 2.99
N PRO A 106 16.99 -15.17 2.89
CA PRO A 106 16.33 -15.30 1.62
C PRO A 106 15.85 -13.92 1.17
N LEU A 107 16.12 -13.60 -0.08
CA LEU A 107 15.86 -12.31 -0.71
C LEU A 107 15.03 -12.52 -1.97
N MET A 108 14.27 -11.50 -2.34
CA MET A 108 13.52 -11.45 -3.58
C MET A 108 13.59 -10.07 -4.21
N ALA A 109 13.40 -10.06 -5.53
CA ALA A 109 13.16 -8.84 -6.29
C ALA A 109 12.03 -9.06 -7.29
N TYR A 110 11.20 -8.05 -7.51
CA TYR A 110 10.16 -8.04 -8.53
C TYR A 110 9.80 -6.61 -8.93
N ILE A 111 9.23 -6.46 -10.13
CA ILE A 111 8.73 -5.18 -10.63
C ILE A 111 7.23 -5.07 -10.33
N THR A 112 6.79 -3.96 -9.75
CA THR A 112 5.37 -3.72 -9.45
C THR A 112 4.57 -3.37 -10.71
N PRO A 113 3.22 -3.41 -10.67
CA PRO A 113 2.38 -3.00 -11.79
C PRO A 113 2.67 -1.58 -12.31
N SER A 114 3.03 -0.66 -11.42
CA SER A 114 3.42 0.72 -11.73
C SER A 114 4.86 0.85 -12.24
N GLY A 115 5.59 -0.27 -12.36
CA GLY A 115 6.94 -0.33 -12.92
C GLY A 115 8.05 -0.03 -11.92
N ARG A 116 7.76 -0.03 -10.62
CA ARG A 116 8.76 0.19 -9.56
C ARG A 116 9.44 -1.11 -9.18
N ILE A 117 10.62 -1.05 -8.58
CA ILE A 117 11.36 -2.25 -8.16
C ILE A 117 11.25 -2.43 -6.65
N PHE A 118 10.74 -3.58 -6.22
CA PHE A 118 10.91 -4.02 -4.85
C PHE A 118 12.13 -4.93 -4.76
N VAL A 119 12.96 -4.72 -3.73
CA VAL A 119 13.98 -5.69 -3.31
C VAL A 119 13.95 -5.80 -1.80
N GLY A 120 13.91 -7.01 -1.26
CA GLY A 120 13.97 -7.20 0.18
C GLY A 120 13.94 -8.66 0.58
N SER A 121 13.86 -8.92 1.88
CA SER A 121 13.79 -10.30 2.35
C SER A 121 12.50 -10.98 1.88
N SER A 122 12.63 -12.19 1.35
CA SER A 122 11.52 -13.10 1.06
C SER A 122 11.18 -14.00 2.25
N MET A 123 11.65 -13.67 3.45
CA MET A 123 11.24 -14.35 4.67
C MET A 123 9.90 -13.79 5.17
N CYS A 124 8.86 -14.63 5.20
CA CYS A 124 7.65 -14.36 5.97
C CYS A 124 7.95 -14.60 7.45
N GLU A 125 8.40 -13.56 8.15
CA GLU A 125 9.08 -13.65 9.44
C GLU A 125 8.38 -14.53 10.49
N PRO A 126 7.06 -14.42 10.74
CA PRO A 126 6.43 -15.22 11.79
C PRO A 126 6.27 -16.71 11.44
N CYS A 127 6.11 -17.05 10.17
CA CYS A 127 5.90 -18.44 9.74
C CYS A 127 7.16 -19.08 9.15
N ARG A 128 8.23 -18.30 8.93
CA ARG A 128 9.51 -18.70 8.34
C ARG A 128 9.42 -19.25 6.92
N GLY A 129 8.36 -18.93 6.18
CA GLY A 129 8.29 -19.20 4.75
C GLY A 129 9.35 -18.37 4.02
N ARG A 130 10.13 -18.99 3.13
CA ARG A 130 11.28 -18.35 2.45
C ARG A 130 10.98 -17.88 1.03
N THR A 131 9.82 -18.24 0.50
CA THR A 131 9.42 -17.95 -0.87
C THR A 131 8.04 -17.33 -0.92
N PHE A 132 7.84 -16.50 -1.94
CA PHE A 132 6.57 -15.91 -2.30
C PHE A 132 6.30 -16.15 -3.78
N SER A 133 5.02 -16.12 -4.14
CA SER A 133 4.57 -16.13 -5.53
C SER A 133 3.74 -14.88 -5.81
N LEU A 134 3.78 -14.38 -7.04
CA LEU A 134 2.83 -13.40 -7.54
C LEU A 134 1.54 -14.10 -7.96
N ALA A 135 0.39 -13.58 -7.54
CA ALA A 135 -0.93 -14.06 -7.93
C ALA A 135 -1.81 -12.86 -8.29
N GLY A 136 -1.77 -12.42 -9.55
CA GLY A 136 -2.32 -11.10 -9.86
C GLY A 136 -1.51 -9.98 -9.20
N GLU A 137 -2.22 -8.99 -8.68
CA GLU A 137 -1.63 -7.85 -7.96
C GLU A 137 -1.35 -8.16 -6.48
N THR A 138 -1.08 -9.42 -6.17
CA THR A 138 -0.92 -9.93 -4.81
C THR A 138 0.35 -10.75 -4.67
N LEU A 139 1.10 -10.47 -3.60
CA LEU A 139 2.25 -11.22 -3.16
C LEU A 139 1.80 -12.26 -2.15
N VAL A 140 2.03 -13.54 -2.42
CA VAL A 140 1.50 -14.66 -1.62
C VAL A 140 2.64 -15.43 -0.99
N CYS A 141 2.66 -15.54 0.34
CA CYS A 141 3.61 -16.42 1.02
C CYS A 141 3.30 -17.88 0.68
N ASP A 142 4.29 -18.64 0.21
CA ASP A 142 4.05 -20.03 -0.20
C ASP A 142 3.79 -20.97 0.98
N ALA A 143 4.27 -20.60 2.18
CA ALA A 143 4.13 -21.40 3.39
C ALA A 143 2.76 -21.21 4.07
N CYS A 144 2.35 -19.97 4.33
CA CYS A 144 1.15 -19.67 5.13
C CYS A 144 0.01 -19.00 4.34
N ARG A 145 0.22 -18.73 3.04
CA ARG A 145 -0.76 -18.07 2.14
C ARG A 145 -1.20 -16.68 2.62
N THR A 146 -0.40 -16.03 3.48
CA THR A 146 -0.60 -14.62 3.78
C THR A 146 -0.29 -13.80 2.53
N THR A 147 -1.12 -12.79 2.30
CA THR A 147 -1.17 -12.02 1.06
C THR A 147 -0.99 -10.54 1.32
N TYR A 148 -0.24 -9.89 0.44
CA TYR A 148 0.04 -8.46 0.48
C TYR A 148 -0.18 -7.85 -0.90
N ASN A 149 -0.53 -6.56 -0.94
CA ASN A 149 -0.57 -5.82 -2.19
C ASN A 149 0.86 -5.59 -2.71
N ILE A 150 1.11 -5.83 -4.00
CA ILE A 150 2.48 -5.78 -4.57
C ILE A 150 2.99 -4.37 -4.86
N GLU A 151 2.16 -3.32 -4.69
CA GLU A 151 2.60 -1.92 -4.84
C GLU A 151 3.08 -1.31 -3.53
N ASN A 152 2.52 -1.75 -2.40
CA ASN A 152 2.72 -1.07 -1.12
C ASN A 152 2.87 -2.02 0.09
N HIS A 153 2.82 -3.33 -0.16
CA HIS A 153 2.82 -4.38 0.86
C HIS A 153 1.75 -4.23 1.96
N GLU A 154 0.63 -3.58 1.63
CA GLU A 154 -0.54 -3.57 2.51
C GLU A 154 -1.07 -4.99 2.68
N PHE A 155 -1.33 -5.39 3.92
CA PHE A 155 -1.90 -6.68 4.24
C PHE A 155 -3.30 -6.82 3.63
N ILE A 156 -3.51 -7.91 2.86
CA ILE A 156 -4.80 -8.21 2.23
C ILE A 156 -5.56 -9.28 3.03
N SER A 157 -4.93 -10.44 3.23
CA SER A 157 -5.55 -11.59 3.88
C SER A 157 -4.55 -12.63 4.38
N GLY A 158 -4.98 -13.52 5.27
CA GLY A 158 -4.17 -14.62 5.81
C GLY A 158 -3.94 -14.52 7.32
N SER A 159 -2.76 -14.94 7.78
CA SER A 159 -2.42 -14.90 9.20
C SER A 159 -2.19 -13.45 9.64
N VAL A 160 -2.96 -12.97 10.63
CA VAL A 160 -2.79 -11.62 11.21
C VAL A 160 -1.39 -11.42 11.77
N ALA A 161 -0.80 -12.47 12.36
CA ALA A 161 0.58 -12.42 12.83
C ALA A 161 1.55 -12.13 11.68
N CYS A 162 1.40 -12.83 10.53
CA CYS A 162 2.21 -12.57 9.34
C CYS A 162 1.91 -11.19 8.72
N GLY A 163 0.63 -10.79 8.68
CA GLY A 163 0.19 -9.50 8.16
C GLY A 163 0.84 -8.29 8.85
N SER A 164 1.21 -8.43 10.14
CA SER A 164 1.94 -7.40 10.89
C SER A 164 3.41 -7.23 10.50
N TYR A 165 3.96 -8.16 9.70
CA TYR A 165 5.35 -8.16 9.25
C TYR A 165 5.44 -8.28 7.72
N PRO A 166 4.94 -7.27 6.97
CA PRO A 166 5.10 -7.25 5.51
C PRO A 166 6.58 -7.20 5.13
N PRO A 167 6.99 -7.76 3.98
CA PRO A 167 8.36 -7.64 3.49
C PRO A 167 8.80 -6.17 3.40
N VAL A 168 10.03 -5.87 3.81
CA VAL A 168 10.56 -4.50 3.88
C VAL A 168 11.50 -4.27 2.71
N ASN A 169 11.33 -3.12 2.04
CA ASN A 169 12.20 -2.73 0.94
C ASN A 169 13.59 -2.36 1.46
N MET A 170 14.62 -2.88 0.82
CA MET A 170 16.02 -2.55 1.07
C MET A 170 16.48 -1.31 0.30
N ASN A 171 15.56 -0.65 -0.41
CA ASN A 171 15.76 0.61 -1.13
C ASN A 171 16.93 0.54 -2.12
N PRO A 172 16.84 -0.33 -3.14
CA PRO A 172 17.90 -0.47 -4.13
C PRO A 172 18.09 0.82 -4.94
N THR A 173 19.29 1.02 -5.48
CA THR A 173 19.54 2.00 -6.55
C THR A 173 19.64 1.28 -7.89
N ILE A 174 19.25 1.97 -8.97
CA ILE A 174 19.40 1.45 -10.33
C ILE A 174 20.41 2.30 -11.08
N GLU A 175 21.46 1.68 -11.59
CA GLU A 175 22.50 2.31 -12.39
C GLU A 175 22.77 1.44 -13.63
N ASP A 176 22.64 2.02 -14.82
CA ASP A 176 22.91 1.35 -16.10
C ASP A 176 22.24 -0.04 -16.26
N GLY A 177 21.01 -0.18 -15.76
CA GLY A 177 20.24 -1.44 -15.83
C GLY A 177 20.64 -2.48 -14.78
N ILE A 178 21.46 -2.10 -13.80
CA ILE A 178 21.85 -2.95 -12.67
C ILE A 178 21.13 -2.47 -11.41
N ILE A 179 20.49 -3.42 -10.72
CA ILE A 179 19.95 -3.26 -9.39
C ILE A 179 21.11 -3.40 -8.40
N ILE A 180 21.35 -2.36 -7.62
CA ILE A 180 22.42 -2.28 -6.64
C ILE A 180 21.80 -2.22 -5.24
N ILE A 181 22.23 -3.12 -4.38
CA ILE A 181 21.82 -3.20 -2.97
C ILE A 181 23.08 -3.10 -2.11
N ASP A 182 23.02 -2.30 -1.06
CA ASP A 182 24.08 -2.25 -0.07
C ASP A 182 24.20 -3.61 0.65
N LEU A 183 25.36 -4.26 0.55
CA LEU A 183 25.58 -5.57 1.17
C LEU A 183 25.39 -5.50 2.69
N ASP A 184 25.77 -4.40 3.33
CA ASP A 184 25.64 -4.22 4.78
C ASP A 184 24.17 -4.27 5.24
N SER A 185 23.23 -3.85 4.39
CA SER A 185 21.79 -3.93 4.68
C SER A 185 21.32 -5.38 4.85
N VAL A 186 21.92 -6.32 4.11
CA VAL A 186 21.63 -7.76 4.17
C VAL A 186 22.42 -8.43 5.29
N LEU A 187 23.70 -8.10 5.45
CA LEU A 187 24.55 -8.68 6.50
C LEU A 187 24.04 -8.38 7.91
N ASN A 188 23.40 -7.21 8.08
CA ASN A 188 22.80 -6.79 9.34
C ASN A 188 21.30 -7.07 9.43
N TRP A 189 20.68 -7.66 8.41
CA TRP A 189 19.26 -8.02 8.42
C TRP A 189 18.95 -9.04 9.51
N ARG A 190 17.85 -8.82 10.24
CA ARG A 190 17.33 -9.72 11.27
C ARG A 190 15.81 -9.82 11.16
N SER A 191 15.26 -10.98 11.51
CA SER A 191 13.81 -11.14 11.73
C SER A 191 13.34 -10.18 12.83
N ARG A 192 12.20 -9.52 12.60
CA ARG A 192 11.52 -8.63 13.54
C ARG A 192 10.46 -9.38 14.37
N ALA A 193 9.98 -10.52 13.86
CA ALA A 193 9.03 -11.40 14.52
C ALA A 193 9.65 -12.25 15.63
#